data_AF-F2JQL1-F1
#
_entry.id   AF-F2JQL1-F1
#
_cell.length_a   1.000
_cell.length_b   1.000
_cell.length_c   1.000
_cell.angle_alpha   90.00
_cell.angle_beta   90.00
_cell.angle_gamma   90.00
#
_symmetry.space_group_name_H-M   'P 1'
#
loop_
_entity.id
_entity.type
_entity.pdbx_description
1 polymer ?
#
loop_
_entity_poly.entity_id
_entity_poly.type
_entity_poly.pdbx_seq_one_letter_code
_entity_poly.pdbx_strand_id
1 'polypeptide(L)'
;MKQYLLLFTTMTCMSLLLVGCSQSALALGSEGHSKPVIATKEKKETEEVALDRRPMVMVNGELYLDTGRESDIEGRCGVMDGEITSTVDTSKIPIQDNQSNFGDGYGYQYVDENSIDLYMNGKWIRFEKETTDTWGIQLTASKVTSSGLTLVCNQSGAQPTGNLQTGSPYWLEVQINNEWVPVEMLPSEYERGWTQEAWIIPMNNSIEWVVNWTELYGNLPAGKYRIGKEIMDFRGTGDYDTNTYYANFEV
;
A
#
# COMPACT_ATOMS: atom_id res chain seq x y z
N MET A 1 44.40 0.83 14.06
CA MET A 1 45.21 1.98 14.51
C MET A 1 45.16 3.09 13.46
N LYS A 2 44.35 4.12 13.70
CA LYS A 2 44.69 5.54 13.55
C LYS A 2 43.46 6.33 14.03
N GLN A 3 43.69 7.05 15.13
CA GLN A 3 42.75 7.89 15.85
C GLN A 3 42.55 9.20 15.07
N TYR A 4 41.33 9.72 15.02
CA TYR A 4 41.12 11.16 14.84
C TYR A 4 40.05 11.68 15.80
N LEU A 5 40.61 12.36 16.80
CA LEU A 5 40.19 13.41 17.71
C LEU A 5 38.82 14.09 17.49
N LEU A 6 38.10 14.21 18.60
CA LEU A 6 36.87 14.97 18.85
C LEU A 6 36.98 16.47 18.53
N LEU A 7 35.85 17.07 18.15
CA LEU A 7 35.48 18.43 18.54
C LEU A 7 34.01 18.47 18.96
N PHE A 8 33.81 18.69 20.26
CA PHE A 8 32.54 19.02 20.90
C PHE A 8 32.25 20.51 20.72
N THR A 9 31.09 20.87 20.18
CA THR A 9 30.50 22.20 20.37
C THR A 9 29.13 22.04 21.03
N THR A 10 29.12 22.35 22.32
CA THR A 10 27.93 22.48 23.17
C THR A 10 27.12 23.69 22.71
N MET A 11 25.89 23.49 22.24
CA MET A 11 24.94 24.59 22.01
C MET A 11 24.07 24.76 23.25
N THR A 12 24.24 25.89 23.91
CA THR A 12 23.68 26.28 25.20
C THR A 12 22.19 26.59 25.12
N CYS A 13 21.45 26.11 26.12
CA CYS A 13 20.06 26.48 26.40
C CYS A 13 19.90 27.99 26.62
N MET A 14 18.88 28.59 26.02
CA MET A 14 18.30 29.85 26.48
C MET A 14 16.78 29.69 26.56
N SER A 15 16.30 29.41 27.75
CA SER A 15 14.90 29.48 28.16
C SER A 15 14.46 30.94 28.28
N LEU A 16 13.40 31.33 27.58
CA LEU A 16 12.57 32.47 27.98
C LEU A 16 11.14 31.98 28.23
N LEU A 17 10.79 31.98 29.51
CA LEU A 17 9.43 31.91 30.05
C LEU A 17 8.90 33.33 30.19
N LEU A 18 7.71 33.61 29.64
CA LEU A 18 6.73 34.58 30.14
C LEU A 18 5.36 34.00 29.76
N VAL A 19 4.69 33.23 30.61
CA VAL A 19 3.77 33.64 31.71
C VAL A 19 2.75 34.69 31.28
N GLY A 20 1.48 34.29 31.32
CA GLY A 20 0.34 35.19 31.15
C GLY A 20 -1.03 34.51 31.20
N CYS A 21 -1.26 33.56 32.13
CA CYS A 21 -2.62 33.27 32.60
C CYS A 21 -2.84 34.03 33.90
N SER A 22 -3.85 34.89 33.96
CA SER A 22 -4.56 35.14 35.21
C SER A 22 -5.99 35.57 34.93
N GLN A 23 -6.82 35.23 35.90
CA GLN A 23 -8.21 34.91 35.79
C GLN A 23 -8.98 35.88 36.70
N SER A 24 -10.25 36.08 36.38
CA SER A 24 -11.38 36.26 37.32
C SER A 24 -11.43 37.51 38.23
N ALA A 25 -12.46 38.33 37.94
CA ALA A 25 -13.74 38.38 38.66
C ALA A 25 -14.08 39.56 39.61
N LEU A 26 -15.42 39.76 39.66
CA LEU A 26 -16.30 40.44 40.63
C LEU A 26 -16.54 41.94 40.39
N ALA A 27 -17.74 42.51 40.51
CA ALA A 27 -19.15 42.10 40.67
C ALA A 27 -19.98 43.41 40.43
N LEU A 28 -21.31 43.49 40.23
CA LEU A 28 -22.38 43.26 41.21
C LEU A 28 -23.76 43.68 40.61
N GLY A 29 -24.84 42.98 41.01
CA GLY A 29 -26.24 43.46 41.11
C GLY A 29 -27.16 43.20 39.90
N SER A 30 -28.44 42.83 39.99
CA SER A 30 -29.37 42.23 40.96
C SER A 30 -30.78 42.27 40.31
N GLU A 31 -31.64 41.31 40.67
CA GLU A 31 -33.12 41.25 40.50
C GLU A 31 -33.74 40.65 39.22
N GLY A 32 -34.70 39.73 39.43
CA GLY A 32 -35.80 39.46 38.47
C GLY A 32 -36.23 38.01 38.30
N HIS A 33 -37.35 37.64 38.91
CA HIS A 33 -38.06 36.35 38.89
C HIS A 33 -38.45 35.81 37.48
N SER A 34 -38.37 34.48 37.26
CA SER A 34 -39.44 33.57 36.74
C SER A 34 -38.87 32.27 36.12
N LYS A 35 -39.32 31.10 36.61
CA LYS A 35 -39.29 29.80 35.88
C LYS A 35 -40.47 29.77 34.88
N PRO A 36 -40.61 28.82 33.91
CA PRO A 36 -39.84 27.60 33.62
C PRO A 36 -39.33 27.56 32.14
N VAL A 37 -38.51 26.61 31.68
CA VAL A 37 -38.93 25.33 31.06
C VAL A 37 -37.66 24.48 30.88
N ILE A 38 -37.70 23.25 31.41
CA ILE A 38 -36.68 22.23 31.18
C ILE A 38 -36.88 21.70 29.76
N ALA A 39 -36.00 22.11 28.85
CA ALA A 39 -35.79 21.42 27.59
C ALA A 39 -34.49 20.62 27.72
N THR A 40 -34.62 19.38 28.18
CA THR A 40 -33.55 18.39 28.10
C THR A 40 -33.31 18.14 26.60
N LYS A 41 -32.26 18.76 26.04
CA LYS A 41 -31.76 18.39 24.72
C LYS A 41 -31.14 17.00 24.84
N GLU A 42 -31.88 16.00 24.40
CA GLU A 42 -31.30 14.71 24.02
C GLU A 42 -30.22 14.99 22.97
N LYS A 43 -28.96 14.76 23.34
CA LYS A 43 -27.88 14.60 22.39
C LYS A 43 -28.18 13.29 21.65
N LYS A 44 -28.69 13.42 20.43
CA LYS A 44 -28.63 12.35 19.45
C LYS A 44 -27.14 12.18 19.11
N GLU A 45 -26.48 11.22 19.75
CA GLU A 45 -25.20 10.72 19.28
C GLU A 45 -25.45 10.17 17.88
N THR A 46 -24.97 10.91 16.89
CA THR A 46 -24.84 10.44 15.54
C THR A 46 -23.75 9.37 15.59
N GLU A 47 -24.13 8.10 15.67
CA GLU A 47 -23.22 6.99 15.41
C GLU A 47 -22.59 7.23 14.04
N GLU A 48 -21.29 7.52 14.04
CA GLU A 48 -20.47 7.51 12.85
C GLU A 48 -20.51 6.08 12.31
N VAL A 49 -21.17 5.87 11.18
CA VAL A 49 -21.24 4.55 10.53
C VAL A 49 -19.83 4.20 10.07
N ALA A 50 -19.12 3.46 10.91
CA ALA A 50 -17.81 2.93 10.56
C ALA A 50 -18.00 1.96 9.40
N LEU A 51 -17.46 2.31 8.24
CA LEU A 51 -17.55 1.49 7.03
C LEU A 51 -16.82 0.16 7.25
N ASP A 52 -17.43 -0.94 6.82
CA ASP A 52 -16.81 -2.26 6.82
C ASP A 52 -15.52 -2.22 5.98
N ARG A 53 -14.41 -2.66 6.58
CA ARG A 53 -13.14 -2.78 5.86
C ARG A 53 -13.12 -4.09 5.09
N ARG A 54 -12.30 -4.14 4.04
CA ARG A 54 -11.94 -5.39 3.35
C ARG A 54 -11.53 -6.45 4.39
N PRO A 55 -11.94 -7.73 4.23
CA PRO A 55 -11.53 -8.77 5.15
C PRO A 55 -10.00 -8.87 5.22
N MET A 56 -9.47 -8.94 6.44
CA MET A 56 -8.05 -8.91 6.72
C MET A 56 -7.71 -9.73 7.96
N VAL A 57 -6.48 -10.24 7.99
CA VAL A 57 -6.00 -11.15 9.03
C VAL A 57 -4.52 -10.91 9.34
N MET A 58 -4.18 -10.85 10.61
CA MET A 58 -2.81 -10.72 11.09
C MET A 58 -2.24 -12.10 11.39
N VAL A 59 -1.15 -12.49 10.74
CA VAL A 59 -0.47 -13.77 10.93
C VAL A 59 1.03 -13.55 10.99
N ASN A 60 1.66 -13.92 12.11
CA ASN A 60 3.10 -13.81 12.35
C ASN A 60 3.65 -12.39 12.10
N GLY A 61 2.93 -11.37 12.56
CA GLY A 61 3.28 -9.96 12.44
C GLY A 61 2.97 -9.34 11.07
N GLU A 62 2.43 -10.12 10.14
CA GLU A 62 2.12 -9.69 8.78
C GLU A 62 0.60 -9.59 8.59
N LEU A 63 0.12 -8.48 8.05
CA LEU A 63 -1.29 -8.27 7.75
C LEU A 63 -1.57 -8.77 6.33
N TYR A 64 -2.58 -9.60 6.13
CA TYR A 64 -2.99 -10.11 4.83
C TYR A 64 -4.43 -9.69 4.52
N LEU A 65 -4.73 -9.35 3.26
CA LEU A 65 -6.05 -8.90 2.81
C LEU A 65 -6.65 -9.87 1.79
N ASP A 66 -7.96 -10.11 1.93
CA ASP A 66 -8.74 -11.00 1.05
C ASP A 66 -8.71 -10.54 -0.39
N THR A 67 -8.13 -11.31 -1.32
CA THR A 67 -8.06 -10.96 -2.74
C THR A 67 -9.38 -11.07 -3.50
N GLY A 68 -10.43 -11.65 -2.88
CA GLY A 68 -11.69 -11.98 -3.52
C GLY A 68 -11.61 -13.17 -4.48
N ARG A 69 -10.48 -13.89 -4.48
CA ARG A 69 -10.22 -15.05 -5.35
C ARG A 69 -10.17 -16.34 -4.54
N GLU A 70 -10.69 -17.42 -5.11
CA GLU A 70 -10.42 -18.77 -4.62
C GLU A 70 -8.98 -19.18 -4.98
N SER A 71 -8.42 -20.07 -4.16
CA SER A 71 -7.09 -20.63 -4.39
C SER A 71 -7.03 -21.39 -5.71
N ASP A 72 -5.90 -21.25 -6.40
CA ASP A 72 -5.50 -21.97 -7.61
C ASP A 72 -4.73 -23.27 -7.32
N ILE A 73 -4.47 -23.61 -6.06
CA ILE A 73 -3.75 -24.82 -5.68
C ILE A 73 -4.68 -26.04 -5.65
N GLU A 74 -4.40 -27.01 -6.50
CA GLU A 74 -5.04 -28.33 -6.48
C GLU A 74 -4.25 -29.32 -5.59
N GLY A 75 -4.94 -30.09 -4.73
CA GLY A 75 -4.35 -31.22 -4.01
C GLY A 75 -3.57 -30.90 -2.73
N ARG A 76 -4.19 -30.16 -1.80
CA ARG A 76 -3.59 -29.84 -0.49
C ARG A 76 -3.42 -31.07 0.41
N CYS A 77 -2.31 -31.12 1.14
CA CYS A 77 -2.19 -32.00 2.30
C CYS A 77 -3.12 -31.47 3.40
N GLY A 78 -3.91 -32.36 4.04
CA GLY A 78 -4.97 -31.96 4.97
C GLY A 78 -4.51 -31.39 6.32
N VAL A 79 -3.25 -30.96 6.45
CA VAL A 79 -2.68 -30.40 7.69
C VAL A 79 -2.57 -28.88 7.54
N MET A 80 -3.31 -28.13 8.36
CA MET A 80 -3.25 -26.67 8.41
C MET A 80 -1.91 -26.18 9.00
N ASP A 81 -1.40 -25.05 8.53
CA ASP A 81 -0.21 -24.41 9.10
C ASP A 81 -0.55 -23.62 10.37
N GLY A 82 -1.77 -23.08 10.44
CA GLY A 82 -2.29 -22.43 11.63
C GLY A 82 -3.80 -22.21 11.55
N GLU A 83 -4.33 -21.49 12.55
CA GLU A 83 -5.75 -21.20 12.69
C GLU A 83 -5.94 -19.75 13.17
N ILE A 84 -6.98 -19.08 12.66
CA ILE A 84 -7.41 -17.78 13.14
C ILE A 84 -8.23 -17.98 14.41
N THR A 85 -7.82 -17.38 15.52
CA THR A 85 -8.32 -17.71 16.87
C THR A 85 -9.09 -16.57 17.54
N SER A 86 -9.11 -15.39 16.93
CA SER A 86 -9.88 -14.25 17.44
C SER A 86 -10.34 -13.30 16.33
N THR A 87 -11.30 -12.44 16.65
CA THR A 87 -11.81 -11.41 15.74
C THR A 87 -11.91 -10.05 16.41
N VAL A 88 -11.69 -8.99 15.63
CA VAL A 88 -12.09 -7.62 15.94
C VAL A 88 -13.34 -7.26 15.14
N ASP A 89 -13.87 -6.06 15.40
CA ASP A 89 -14.95 -5.46 14.62
C ASP A 89 -14.55 -5.28 13.14
N THR A 90 -15.51 -5.45 12.22
CA THR A 90 -15.30 -5.40 10.75
C THR A 90 -14.69 -4.08 10.27
N SER A 91 -14.89 -2.98 11.00
CA SER A 91 -14.32 -1.67 10.70
C SER A 91 -12.88 -1.46 11.21
N LYS A 92 -12.31 -2.43 11.93
CA LYS A 92 -10.99 -2.34 12.57
C LYS A 92 -9.93 -3.14 11.82
N ILE A 93 -8.68 -2.72 11.99
CA ILE A 93 -7.51 -3.48 11.54
C ILE A 93 -7.10 -4.44 12.67
N PRO A 94 -6.95 -5.75 12.42
CA PRO A 94 -6.35 -6.70 13.34
C PRO A 94 -4.89 -6.36 13.63
N ILE A 95 -4.49 -6.41 14.90
CA ILE A 95 -3.12 -6.07 15.33
C ILE A 95 -2.43 -7.18 16.11
N GLN A 96 -3.16 -8.25 16.47
CA GLN A 96 -2.62 -9.41 17.18
C GLN A 96 -2.53 -10.60 16.22
N ASP A 97 -1.52 -11.44 16.37
CA ASP A 97 -1.41 -12.65 15.56
C ASP A 97 -2.62 -13.56 15.72
N ASN A 98 -3.02 -14.17 14.60
CA ASN A 98 -4.20 -15.01 14.45
C ASN A 98 -5.51 -14.28 14.78
N GLN A 99 -5.57 -12.98 14.51
CA GLN A 99 -6.75 -12.14 14.64
C GLN A 99 -7.23 -11.68 13.27
N SER A 100 -8.54 -11.74 13.01
CA SER A 100 -9.15 -11.20 11.79
C SER A 100 -10.16 -10.08 12.11
N ASN A 101 -10.72 -9.46 11.08
CA ASN A 101 -11.91 -8.60 11.19
C ASN A 101 -13.17 -9.25 10.57
N PHE A 102 -13.16 -10.56 10.34
CA PHE A 102 -14.24 -11.29 9.63
C PHE A 102 -14.66 -12.60 10.29
N GLY A 103 -14.14 -12.91 11.48
CA GLY A 103 -14.45 -14.13 12.26
C GLY A 103 -13.24 -15.03 12.51
N ASP A 104 -13.43 -16.02 13.36
CA ASP A 104 -12.41 -16.97 13.81
C ASP A 104 -12.75 -18.43 13.43
N GLY A 105 -11.87 -19.37 13.79
CA GLY A 105 -12.01 -20.80 13.50
C GLY A 105 -11.60 -21.22 12.09
N TYR A 106 -10.93 -20.34 11.35
CA TYR A 106 -10.47 -20.61 9.99
C TYR A 106 -9.02 -21.09 9.97
N GLY A 107 -8.78 -22.30 9.45
CA GLY A 107 -7.44 -22.80 9.19
C GLY A 107 -6.80 -22.07 7.99
N TYR A 108 -5.50 -21.83 8.03
CA TYR A 108 -4.75 -21.29 6.90
C TYR A 108 -3.56 -22.16 6.53
N GLN A 109 -3.11 -21.99 5.28
CA GLN A 109 -1.86 -22.54 4.77
C GLN A 109 -1.08 -21.47 4.02
N TYR A 110 0.23 -21.48 4.16
CA TYR A 110 1.12 -20.66 3.33
C TYR A 110 1.12 -21.18 1.89
N VAL A 111 1.03 -20.24 0.96
CA VAL A 111 1.16 -20.51 -0.48
C VAL A 111 2.58 -20.20 -0.92
N ASP A 112 3.04 -19.00 -0.59
CA ASP A 112 4.38 -18.50 -0.81
C ASP A 112 4.75 -17.46 0.26
N GLU A 113 5.82 -16.70 0.05
CA GLU A 113 6.31 -15.67 0.97
C GLU A 113 5.36 -14.48 1.17
N ASN A 114 4.41 -14.27 0.26
CA ASN A 114 3.54 -13.09 0.21
C ASN A 114 2.05 -13.44 0.35
N SER A 115 1.71 -14.72 0.43
CA SER A 115 0.31 -15.14 0.43
C SER A 115 0.01 -16.36 1.28
N ILE A 116 -1.22 -16.35 1.80
CA ILE A 116 -1.82 -17.45 2.53
C ILE A 116 -3.19 -17.75 1.94
N ASP A 117 -3.61 -19.01 2.00
CA ASP A 117 -4.97 -19.42 1.69
C ASP A 117 -5.69 -19.79 2.98
N LEU A 118 -6.88 -19.23 3.19
CA LEU A 118 -7.74 -19.52 4.34
C LEU A 118 -8.87 -20.45 3.92
N TYR A 119 -9.10 -21.51 4.68
CA TYR A 119 -10.22 -22.42 4.46
C TYR A 119 -11.48 -21.87 5.15
N MET A 120 -12.38 -21.29 4.37
CA MET A 120 -13.62 -20.66 4.83
C MET A 120 -14.80 -21.15 4.00
N ASN A 121 -15.90 -21.52 4.66
CA ASN A 121 -17.14 -21.92 3.98
C ASN A 121 -16.96 -23.04 2.93
N GLY A 122 -16.04 -23.98 3.19
CA GLY A 122 -15.77 -25.10 2.28
C GLY A 122 -14.87 -24.76 1.09
N LYS A 123 -14.27 -23.56 1.06
CA LYS A 123 -13.41 -23.07 -0.02
C LYS A 123 -12.10 -22.53 0.53
N TRP A 124 -11.05 -22.60 -0.28
CA TRP A 124 -9.79 -21.92 0.02
C TRP A 124 -9.81 -20.54 -0.62
N ILE A 125 -9.70 -19.49 0.18
CA ILE A 125 -9.73 -18.10 -0.26
C ILE A 125 -8.33 -17.50 -0.11
N ARG A 126 -7.85 -16.82 -1.15
CA ARG A 126 -6.51 -16.24 -1.21
C ARG A 126 -6.45 -14.90 -0.51
N PHE A 127 -5.54 -14.79 0.44
CA PHE A 127 -5.14 -13.56 1.10
C PHE A 127 -3.68 -13.27 0.74
N GLU A 128 -3.40 -12.03 0.42
CA GLU A 128 -2.05 -11.55 0.11
C GLU A 128 -1.64 -10.53 1.16
N LYS A 129 -0.35 -10.51 1.52
CA LYS A 129 0.19 -9.51 2.43
C LYS A 129 -0.27 -8.12 1.99
N GLU A 130 -0.64 -7.29 2.94
CA GLU A 130 -0.73 -5.86 2.73
C GLU A 130 0.68 -5.40 2.39
N THR A 131 1.00 -5.35 1.10
CA THR A 131 2.02 -4.43 0.64
C THR A 131 1.43 -3.07 0.95
N THR A 132 1.79 -2.50 2.10
CA THR A 132 1.38 -1.15 2.42
C THR A 132 2.01 -0.31 1.33
N ASP A 133 1.25 0.01 0.28
CA ASP A 133 1.66 1.00 -0.70
C ASP A 133 1.65 2.35 0.03
N THR A 134 2.70 2.55 0.81
CA THR A 134 3.02 3.79 1.52
C THR A 134 3.48 4.88 0.56
N TRP A 135 3.61 4.56 -0.72
CA TRP A 135 4.10 5.46 -1.75
C TRP A 135 2.97 6.03 -2.58
N GLY A 136 1.79 5.41 -2.56
CA GLY A 136 0.57 5.92 -3.19
C GLY A 136 0.69 5.95 -4.70
N ILE A 137 1.32 4.93 -5.28
CA ILE A 137 1.56 4.87 -6.72
C ILE A 137 0.46 4.08 -7.42
N GLN A 138 -0.11 4.71 -8.44
CA GLN A 138 -0.99 4.05 -9.39
C GLN A 138 -0.42 4.14 -10.80
N LEU A 139 -0.19 2.98 -11.44
CA LEU A 139 0.13 2.90 -12.86
C LEU A 139 -1.13 2.61 -13.68
N THR A 140 -1.28 3.34 -14.78
CA THR A 140 -2.33 3.08 -15.78
C THR A 140 -1.77 3.15 -17.19
N ALA A 141 -2.37 2.40 -18.11
CA ALA A 141 -2.01 2.40 -19.51
C ALA A 141 -3.00 3.22 -20.32
N SER A 142 -2.50 4.05 -21.22
CA SER A 142 -3.30 4.82 -22.17
C SER A 142 -2.68 4.78 -23.56
N LYS A 143 -3.45 5.14 -24.60
CA LYS A 143 -2.98 5.16 -26.01
C LYS A 143 -2.28 3.85 -26.42
N VAL A 144 -2.89 2.73 -26.06
CA VAL A 144 -2.34 1.39 -26.26
C VAL A 144 -2.39 1.00 -27.73
N THR A 145 -1.30 0.40 -28.22
CA THR A 145 -1.17 -0.22 -29.54
C THR A 145 -0.46 -1.57 -29.40
N SER A 146 -0.34 -2.34 -30.48
CA SER A 146 0.44 -3.58 -30.48
C SER A 146 1.93 -3.37 -30.20
N SER A 147 2.46 -2.16 -30.37
CA SER A 147 3.89 -1.84 -30.31
C SER A 147 4.29 -0.94 -29.14
N GLY A 148 3.32 -0.42 -28.40
CA GLY A 148 3.58 0.51 -27.31
C GLY A 148 2.34 1.03 -26.60
N LEU A 149 2.58 1.88 -25.60
CA LEU A 149 1.54 2.61 -24.87
C LEU A 149 2.13 3.90 -24.26
N THR A 150 1.27 4.73 -23.69
CA THR A 150 1.64 5.77 -22.74
C THR A 150 1.35 5.30 -21.32
N LEU A 151 2.41 5.09 -20.54
CA LEU A 151 2.34 4.66 -19.14
C LEU A 151 2.18 5.90 -18.28
N VAL A 152 1.07 6.00 -17.59
CA VAL A 152 0.77 7.11 -16.67
C VAL A 152 1.01 6.63 -15.26
N CYS A 153 1.88 7.34 -14.53
CA CYS A 153 2.12 7.13 -13.12
C CYS A 153 1.52 8.29 -12.34
N ASN A 154 0.60 8.00 -11.44
CA ASN A 154 0.02 8.96 -10.50
C ASN A 154 0.53 8.64 -9.10
N GLN A 155 1.05 9.65 -8.41
CA GLN A 155 1.35 9.57 -6.98
C GLN A 155 0.31 10.40 -6.23
N SER A 156 -0.37 9.80 -5.25
CA SER A 156 -1.30 10.54 -4.38
C SER A 156 -1.57 9.83 -3.05
N GLY A 157 -1.97 10.60 -2.03
CA GLY A 157 -2.58 10.07 -0.80
C GLY A 157 -1.65 9.41 0.23
N ALA A 158 -0.39 9.14 -0.13
CA ALA A 158 0.59 8.50 0.75
C ALA A 158 1.86 9.35 0.95
N GLN A 159 2.69 8.96 1.92
CA GLN A 159 3.91 9.67 2.31
C GLN A 159 5.12 8.74 2.19
N PRO A 160 5.75 8.64 1.01
CA PRO A 160 7.03 7.96 0.87
C PRO A 160 8.08 8.64 1.76
N THR A 161 9.08 7.88 2.18
CA THR A 161 10.06 8.31 3.16
C THR A 161 11.25 9.05 2.53
N GLY A 162 11.42 8.91 1.21
CA GLY A 162 12.42 9.55 0.37
C GLY A 162 11.82 10.04 -0.95
N ASN A 163 12.67 10.19 -1.97
CA ASN A 163 12.26 10.61 -3.29
C ASN A 163 11.89 9.39 -4.14
N LEU A 164 10.65 9.37 -4.63
CA LEU A 164 10.22 8.35 -5.56
C LEU A 164 10.88 8.54 -6.92
N GLN A 165 11.53 7.49 -7.41
CA GLN A 165 12.18 7.48 -8.71
C GLN A 165 12.10 6.11 -9.37
N THR A 166 12.25 6.07 -10.69
CA THR A 166 12.31 4.84 -11.49
C THR A 166 13.38 4.97 -12.56
N GLY A 167 13.86 3.84 -13.10
CA GLY A 167 14.70 3.80 -14.30
C GLY A 167 13.93 3.51 -15.58
N SER A 168 14.67 3.27 -16.66
CA SER A 168 14.12 2.78 -17.93
C SER A 168 13.58 1.33 -17.94
N PRO A 169 14.04 0.37 -17.11
CA PRO A 169 13.55 -1.01 -17.12
C PRO A 169 12.03 -1.16 -17.04
N TYR A 170 11.47 -2.04 -17.86
CA TYR A 170 10.09 -2.52 -17.75
C TYR A 170 10.02 -3.94 -18.29
N TRP A 171 8.96 -4.66 -17.93
CA TRP A 171 8.65 -5.96 -18.50
C TRP A 171 7.17 -6.09 -18.82
N LEU A 172 6.85 -7.04 -19.70
CA LEU A 172 5.49 -7.34 -20.10
C LEU A 172 5.12 -8.75 -19.66
N GLU A 173 3.89 -8.92 -19.22
CA GLU A 173 3.28 -10.22 -18.97
C GLU A 173 1.94 -10.30 -19.70
N VAL A 174 1.63 -11.50 -20.18
CA VAL A 174 0.37 -11.84 -20.84
C VAL A 174 -0.47 -12.71 -19.91
N GLN A 175 -1.78 -12.49 -19.88
CA GLN A 175 -2.68 -13.33 -19.11
C GLN A 175 -3.06 -14.58 -19.92
N ILE A 176 -2.69 -15.76 -19.41
CA ILE A 176 -3.01 -17.07 -19.99
C ILE A 176 -3.64 -17.92 -18.88
N ASN A 177 -4.84 -18.44 -19.10
CA ASN A 177 -5.56 -19.25 -18.09
C ASN A 177 -5.66 -18.58 -16.70
N ASN A 178 -5.87 -17.26 -16.68
CA ASN A 178 -5.89 -16.41 -15.48
C ASN A 178 -4.55 -16.23 -14.75
N GLU A 179 -3.45 -16.79 -15.26
CA GLU A 179 -2.10 -16.58 -14.75
C GLU A 179 -1.35 -15.54 -15.59
N TRP A 180 -0.46 -14.79 -14.95
CA TRP A 180 0.42 -13.83 -15.63
C TRP A 180 1.72 -14.52 -16.01
N VAL A 181 1.97 -14.61 -17.31
CA VAL A 181 3.16 -15.25 -17.88
C VAL A 181 4.05 -14.19 -18.52
N PRO A 182 5.37 -14.16 -18.26
CA PRO A 182 6.28 -13.22 -18.92
C PRO A 182 6.21 -13.34 -20.44
N VAL A 183 6.12 -12.20 -21.13
CA VAL A 183 6.25 -12.17 -22.59
C VAL A 183 7.73 -12.40 -22.93
N GLU A 184 7.99 -13.36 -23.81
CA GLU A 184 9.37 -13.65 -24.21
C GLU A 184 9.95 -12.46 -24.98
N MET A 185 11.13 -12.02 -24.55
CA MET A 185 11.85 -10.96 -25.23
C MET A 185 12.51 -11.49 -26.50
N LEU A 186 12.55 -10.68 -27.55
CA LEU A 186 13.30 -10.97 -28.77
C LEU A 186 14.79 -11.21 -28.47
N PRO A 187 15.46 -12.14 -29.19
CA PRO A 187 16.90 -12.33 -29.08
C PRO A 187 17.65 -11.04 -29.44
N SER A 188 18.73 -10.76 -28.70
CA SER A 188 19.63 -9.64 -28.97
C SER A 188 21.07 -10.15 -29.00
N GLU A 189 21.84 -9.73 -30.00
CA GLU A 189 23.27 -10.04 -30.10
C GLU A 189 24.11 -9.24 -29.09
N TYR A 190 23.55 -8.14 -28.56
CA TYR A 190 24.20 -7.24 -27.60
C TYR A 190 23.45 -7.20 -26.28
N GLU A 191 24.16 -6.85 -25.20
CA GLU A 191 23.53 -6.53 -23.92
C GLU A 191 22.58 -5.34 -24.09
N ARG A 192 21.36 -5.47 -23.55
CA ARG A 192 20.38 -4.38 -23.56
C ARG A 192 20.80 -3.31 -22.55
N GLY A 193 21.05 -2.11 -23.06
CA GLY A 193 21.39 -0.94 -22.26
C GLY A 193 20.17 -0.39 -21.53
N TRP A 194 19.84 -0.97 -20.37
CA TRP A 194 18.94 -0.33 -19.44
C TRP A 194 19.68 0.76 -18.67
N THR A 195 19.12 1.95 -18.65
CA THR A 195 19.63 3.03 -17.82
C THR A 195 18.91 3.05 -16.47
N GLN A 196 19.67 3.05 -15.38
CA GLN A 196 19.19 3.40 -14.04
C GLN A 196 19.18 4.92 -13.88
N GLU A 197 18.62 5.63 -14.87
CA GLU A 197 18.37 7.06 -14.75
C GLU A 197 17.37 7.29 -13.62
N ALA A 198 17.61 8.28 -12.75
CA ALA A 198 16.71 8.65 -11.68
C ALA A 198 15.52 9.47 -12.21
N TRP A 199 14.58 8.84 -12.93
CA TRP A 199 13.36 9.51 -13.37
C TRP A 199 12.47 9.78 -12.16
N ILE A 200 12.47 11.04 -11.70
CA ILE A 200 11.74 11.48 -10.52
C ILE A 200 10.23 11.40 -10.75
N ILE A 201 9.52 10.79 -9.80
CA ILE A 201 8.06 10.74 -9.76
C ILE A 201 7.58 11.88 -8.83
N PRO A 202 6.82 12.85 -9.35
CA PRO A 202 6.40 14.00 -8.55
C PRO A 202 5.33 13.63 -7.52
N MET A 203 5.49 14.14 -6.30
CA MET A 203 4.49 14.00 -5.23
C MET A 203 3.15 14.68 -5.58
N ASN A 204 2.04 14.02 -5.27
CA ASN A 204 0.66 14.47 -5.47
C ASN A 204 0.39 14.93 -6.91
N ASN A 205 0.98 14.25 -7.88
CA ASN A 205 0.91 14.62 -9.29
C ASN A 205 1.07 13.38 -10.18
N SER A 206 0.97 13.58 -11.50
CA SER A 206 1.14 12.53 -12.49
C SER A 206 2.32 12.81 -13.43
N ILE A 207 2.93 11.75 -13.92
CA ILE A 207 3.96 11.75 -14.96
C ILE A 207 3.63 10.67 -16.01
N GLU A 208 4.01 10.92 -17.26
CA GLU A 208 3.77 10.01 -18.38
C GLU A 208 5.08 9.57 -19.02
N TRP A 209 5.15 8.30 -19.42
CA TRP A 209 6.24 7.75 -20.23
C TRP A 209 5.67 7.10 -21.48
N VAL A 210 6.20 7.48 -22.64
CA VAL A 210 5.90 6.78 -23.89
C VAL A 210 6.78 5.54 -23.95
N VAL A 211 6.15 4.37 -23.94
CA VAL A 211 6.82 3.07 -24.00
C VAL A 211 6.66 2.52 -25.41
N ASN A 212 7.79 2.29 -26.09
CA ASN A 212 7.85 1.52 -27.32
C ASN A 212 8.68 0.28 -27.06
N TRP A 213 8.07 -0.87 -27.30
CA TRP A 213 8.65 -2.18 -26.99
C TRP A 213 8.95 -3.01 -28.22
N THR A 214 8.84 -2.43 -29.42
CA THR A 214 9.03 -3.12 -30.70
C THR A 214 10.37 -3.85 -30.77
N GLU A 215 11.45 -3.23 -30.29
CA GLU A 215 12.78 -3.84 -30.30
C GLU A 215 12.95 -4.93 -29.23
N LEU A 216 12.12 -4.92 -28.19
CA LEU A 216 12.20 -5.85 -27.07
C LEU A 216 11.29 -7.06 -27.22
N TYR A 217 10.08 -6.88 -27.76
CA TYR A 217 9.02 -7.90 -27.82
C TYR A 217 8.28 -7.95 -29.18
N GLY A 218 8.63 -7.07 -30.13
CA GLY A 218 7.91 -6.97 -31.40
C GLY A 218 6.50 -6.38 -31.25
N ASN A 219 5.59 -6.80 -32.12
CA ASN A 219 4.17 -6.48 -32.00
C ASN A 219 3.47 -7.54 -31.17
N LEU A 220 2.77 -7.13 -30.13
CA LEU A 220 1.93 -8.01 -29.32
C LEU A 220 0.69 -8.44 -30.12
N PRO A 221 0.30 -9.72 -30.08
CA PRO A 221 -1.00 -10.16 -30.57
C PRO A 221 -2.13 -9.62 -29.68
N ALA A 222 -3.37 -9.78 -30.15
CA ALA A 222 -4.54 -9.40 -29.35
C ALA A 222 -4.61 -10.22 -28.05
N GLY A 223 -4.89 -9.56 -26.93
CA GLY A 223 -4.87 -10.22 -25.62
C GLY A 223 -4.87 -9.25 -24.44
N LYS A 224 -4.86 -9.83 -23.23
CA LYS A 224 -4.76 -9.09 -21.96
C LYS A 224 -3.34 -9.12 -21.45
N TYR A 225 -2.81 -7.95 -21.14
CA TYR A 225 -1.41 -7.76 -20.76
C TYR A 225 -1.30 -6.89 -19.51
N ARG A 226 -0.14 -6.95 -18.87
CA ARG A 226 0.28 -5.93 -17.91
C ARG A 226 1.73 -5.52 -18.17
N ILE A 227 2.02 -4.26 -17.91
CA ILE A 227 3.39 -3.73 -17.91
C ILE A 227 3.82 -3.52 -16.46
N GLY A 228 4.95 -4.11 -16.09
CA GLY A 228 5.57 -3.99 -14.79
C GLY A 228 6.66 -2.93 -14.75
N LYS A 229 6.74 -2.20 -13.63
CA LYS A 229 7.73 -1.16 -13.38
C LYS A 229 8.20 -1.25 -11.93
N GLU A 230 9.52 -1.22 -11.73
CA GLU A 230 10.09 -1.05 -10.40
C GLU A 230 10.20 0.45 -10.09
N ILE A 231 9.76 0.83 -8.89
CA ILE A 231 9.90 2.17 -8.34
C ILE A 231 10.75 2.06 -7.07
N MET A 232 11.53 3.09 -6.82
CA MET A 232 12.42 3.19 -5.68
C MET A 232 12.03 4.38 -4.82
N ASP A 233 11.96 4.17 -3.50
CA ASP A 233 11.91 5.23 -2.51
C ASP A 233 13.33 5.53 -2.01
N PHE A 234 13.96 6.54 -2.59
CA PHE A 234 15.38 6.83 -2.41
C PHE A 234 15.64 7.84 -1.30
N ARG A 235 16.35 7.42 -0.25
CA ARG A 235 16.78 8.25 0.87
C ARG A 235 18.29 8.54 0.84
N GLY A 236 19.08 7.65 0.24
CA GLY A 236 20.51 7.83 0.01
C GLY A 236 21.19 6.59 -0.56
N THR A 237 22.50 6.68 -0.84
CA THR A 237 23.28 5.52 -1.32
C THR A 237 23.23 4.39 -0.30
N GLY A 238 22.65 3.25 -0.68
CA GLY A 238 22.46 2.09 0.20
C GLY A 238 21.30 2.23 1.19
N ASP A 239 20.53 3.31 1.09
CA ASP A 239 19.32 3.54 1.87
C ASP A 239 18.16 3.86 0.91
N TYR A 240 17.49 2.80 0.46
CA TYR A 240 16.34 2.87 -0.42
C TYR A 240 15.53 1.59 -0.29
N ASP A 241 14.24 1.68 -0.59
CA ASP A 241 13.35 0.54 -0.74
C ASP A 241 12.88 0.47 -2.20
N THR A 242 12.54 -0.73 -2.70
CA THR A 242 12.01 -0.93 -4.06
C THR A 242 10.68 -1.67 -4.01
N ASN A 243 9.71 -1.22 -4.81
CA ASN A 243 8.43 -1.89 -5.01
C ASN A 243 8.10 -1.98 -6.50
N THR A 244 7.34 -3.01 -6.85
CA THR A 244 6.89 -3.25 -8.22
C THR A 244 5.43 -2.86 -8.38
N TYR A 245 5.13 -2.15 -9.46
CA TYR A 245 3.79 -1.70 -9.82
C TYR A 245 3.43 -2.14 -11.23
N TYR A 246 2.14 -2.33 -11.46
CA TYR A 246 1.63 -2.84 -12.73
C TYR A 246 0.52 -1.96 -13.30
N ALA A 247 0.52 -1.79 -14.62
CA ALA A 247 -0.64 -1.29 -15.37
C ALA A 247 -1.18 -2.38 -16.29
N ASN A 248 -2.46 -2.72 -16.14
CA ASN A 248 -3.14 -3.66 -17.03
C ASN A 248 -3.61 -2.96 -18.31
N PHE A 249 -3.58 -3.68 -19.45
CA PHE A 249 -4.06 -3.20 -20.74
C PHE A 249 -4.51 -4.33 -21.66
N GLU A 250 -5.23 -3.98 -22.73
CA GLU A 250 -5.63 -4.91 -23.78
C GLU A 250 -5.12 -4.38 -25.13
N VAL A 251 -4.66 -5.30 -25.99
CA VAL A 251 -4.26 -5.06 -27.38
C VAL A 251 -5.31 -5.63 -28.32
#